data_AF-A0AB39YIR4-F1
#
_entry.id   AF-A0AB39YIR4-F1
#
_cell.length_a   1.000
_cell.length_b   1.000
_cell.length_c   1.000
_cell.angle_alpha   90.00
_cell.angle_beta   90.00
_cell.angle_gamma   90.00
#
_symmetry.space_group_name_H-M   'P 1'
#
loop_
_entity.id
_entity.type
_entity.pdbx_description
1 polymer ?
#
loop_
_entity_poly.entity_id
_entity_poly.type
_entity_poly.pdbx_seq_one_letter_code
_entity_poly.pdbx_strand_id
1 'polypeptide(L)'
;MARTADQAKRDHLLRQVRAYVVENGLADLSLRPLAKALGTSDRMLLYYFGSKEQLVAQALDRDEGRPLLVLRRALDVAGAPTDPAGMRAMLEEVWRQFTTPPERRDILPVTFEVMTASVLNPDRYGPVMRSLLTEWRHVLVCAFTGLGMPDDRADAEAALLVDSLLGLLHAPLADGDWDRATTTFETLLDRLEPGWHPLD
;
A
#
# COMPACT_ATOMS: atom_id res chain seq x y z
N MET A 1 -23.72 -23.14 6.98
CA MET A 1 -22.57 -23.90 6.43
C MET A 1 -22.27 -23.54 4.96
N ALA A 2 -23.25 -23.54 4.04
CA ALA A 2 -23.03 -23.16 2.63
C ALA A 2 -22.47 -21.73 2.44
N ARG A 3 -22.97 -20.75 3.21
CA ARG A 3 -22.50 -19.35 3.18
C ARG A 3 -21.03 -19.17 3.57
N THR A 4 -20.50 -20.07 4.41
CA THR A 4 -19.11 -20.05 4.87
C THR A 4 -18.16 -20.62 3.81
N ALA A 5 -18.57 -21.71 3.14
CA ALA A 5 -17.80 -22.30 2.05
C ALA A 5 -17.74 -21.38 0.82
N ASP A 6 -18.83 -20.68 0.52
CA ASP A 6 -18.91 -19.72 -0.59
C ASP A 6 -18.01 -18.49 -0.33
N GLN A 7 -18.00 -17.99 0.91
CA GLN A 7 -17.10 -16.91 1.32
C GLN A 7 -15.63 -17.34 1.24
N ALA A 8 -15.28 -18.55 1.72
CA ALA A 8 -13.92 -19.06 1.65
C ALA A 8 -13.42 -19.20 0.19
N LYS A 9 -14.30 -19.61 -0.73
CA LYS A 9 -13.99 -19.70 -2.16
C LYS A 9 -13.79 -18.32 -2.78
N ARG A 10 -14.66 -17.37 -2.46
CA ARG A 10 -14.51 -15.96 -2.89
C ARG A 10 -13.18 -15.39 -2.42
N ASP A 11 -12.80 -15.63 -1.16
CA ASP A 11 -11.54 -15.15 -0.59
C ASP A 11 -10.32 -15.80 -1.24
N HIS A 12 -10.39 -17.10 -1.55
CA HIS A 12 -9.34 -17.80 -2.28
C HIS A 12 -9.13 -17.22 -3.69
N LEU A 13 -10.22 -16.98 -4.43
CA LEU A 13 -10.16 -16.37 -5.76
C LEU A 13 -9.51 -14.98 -5.72
N LEU A 14 -9.88 -14.15 -4.75
CA LEU A 14 -9.29 -12.81 -4.59
C LEU A 14 -7.76 -12.87 -4.36
N ARG A 15 -7.28 -13.82 -3.55
CA ARG A 15 -5.83 -14.04 -3.37
C ARG A 15 -5.13 -14.42 -4.67
N GLN A 16 -5.73 -15.30 -5.46
CA GLN A 16 -5.16 -15.70 -6.76
C GLN A 16 -5.20 -14.58 -7.80
N VAL A 17 -6.31 -13.84 -7.87
CA VAL A 17 -6.43 -12.67 -8.77
C VAL A 17 -5.35 -11.65 -8.45
N ARG A 18 -5.12 -11.39 -7.16
CA ARG A 18 -4.05 -10.50 -6.74
C ARG A 18 -2.69 -10.98 -7.22
N ALA A 19 -2.32 -12.24 -6.95
CA ALA A 19 -1.04 -12.79 -7.39
C ALA A 19 -0.85 -12.64 -8.91
N TYR A 20 -1.91 -12.90 -9.67
CA TYR A 20 -1.91 -12.69 -11.12
C TYR A 20 -1.70 -11.21 -11.49
N VAL A 21 -2.39 -10.28 -10.83
CA VAL A 21 -2.28 -8.84 -11.10
C VAL A 21 -0.91 -8.28 -10.73
N VAL A 22 -0.28 -8.77 -9.65
CA VAL A 22 1.10 -8.38 -9.28
C VAL A 22 2.10 -8.84 -10.34
N GLU A 23 1.92 -10.04 -10.89
CA GLU A 23 2.83 -10.61 -11.89
C GLU A 23 2.60 -10.05 -13.31
N ASN A 24 1.35 -9.72 -13.68
CA ASN A 24 0.97 -9.40 -15.05
C ASN A 24 0.53 -7.94 -15.26
N GLY A 25 0.42 -7.14 -14.18
CA GLY A 25 -0.09 -5.78 -14.23
C GLY A 25 -1.61 -5.67 -14.47
N LEU A 26 -2.10 -4.43 -14.54
CA LEU A 26 -3.48 -4.06 -14.82
C LEU A 26 -3.73 -3.65 -16.26
N ALA A 27 -2.73 -3.07 -16.94
CA ALA A 27 -2.88 -2.49 -18.27
C ALA A 27 -3.49 -3.48 -19.29
N ASP A 28 -2.97 -4.71 -19.31
CA ASP A 28 -3.40 -5.77 -20.24
C ASP A 28 -4.33 -6.81 -19.59
N LEU A 29 -4.83 -6.54 -18.38
CA LEU A 29 -5.65 -7.49 -17.65
C LEU A 29 -7.00 -7.71 -18.35
N SER A 30 -7.26 -8.97 -18.72
CA SER A 30 -8.55 -9.42 -19.22
C SER A 30 -9.07 -10.65 -18.46
N LEU A 31 -10.40 -10.79 -18.39
CA LEU A 31 -11.03 -11.85 -17.59
C LEU A 31 -10.72 -13.26 -18.10
N ARG A 32 -10.52 -13.42 -19.41
CA ARG A 32 -10.34 -14.75 -20.02
C ARG A 32 -8.97 -15.37 -19.70
N PRO A 33 -7.83 -14.68 -19.88
CA PRO A 33 -6.53 -15.14 -19.38
C PRO A 33 -6.51 -15.31 -17.86
N LEU A 34 -7.09 -14.37 -17.11
CA LEU A 34 -7.17 -14.45 -15.66
C LEU A 34 -7.92 -15.71 -15.21
N ALA A 35 -9.13 -15.94 -15.73
CA ALA A 35 -9.92 -17.12 -15.41
C ALA A 35 -9.18 -18.42 -15.74
N LYS A 36 -8.51 -18.47 -16.90
CA LYS A 36 -7.69 -19.62 -17.30
C LYS A 36 -6.55 -19.86 -16.32
N ALA A 37 -5.83 -18.82 -15.90
CA ALA A 37 -4.75 -18.93 -14.92
C ALA A 37 -5.24 -19.40 -13.55
N LEU A 38 -6.45 -18.98 -13.16
CA LEU A 38 -7.09 -19.37 -11.89
C LEU A 38 -7.79 -20.74 -11.94
N GLY A 39 -7.79 -21.42 -13.10
CA GLY A 39 -8.50 -22.69 -13.27
C GLY A 39 -10.02 -22.56 -13.14
N THR A 40 -10.59 -21.40 -13.49
CA THR A 40 -12.02 -21.10 -13.42
C THR A 40 -12.56 -20.54 -14.75
N SER A 41 -13.83 -20.13 -14.80
CA SER A 41 -14.41 -19.45 -15.97
C SER A 41 -14.64 -17.97 -15.70
N ASP A 42 -14.62 -17.17 -16.77
CA ASP A 42 -15.00 -15.77 -16.78
C ASP A 42 -16.41 -15.55 -16.20
N ARG A 43 -17.37 -16.38 -16.58
CA ARG A 43 -18.73 -16.38 -16.04
C ARG A 43 -18.76 -16.58 -14.53
N MET A 44 -17.89 -17.46 -14.02
CA MET A 44 -17.78 -17.74 -12.59
C MET A 44 -17.20 -16.52 -11.85
N LEU A 45 -16.15 -15.90 -12.39
CA LEU A 45 -15.60 -14.67 -11.81
C LEU A 45 -16.65 -13.54 -11.79
N LEU A 46 -17.38 -13.34 -12.88
CA LEU A 46 -18.46 -12.35 -12.95
C LEU A 46 -19.61 -12.68 -11.99
N TYR A 47 -19.91 -13.97 -11.77
CA TYR A 47 -20.92 -14.38 -10.79
C TYR A 47 -20.58 -13.92 -9.37
N TYR A 48 -19.32 -14.05 -8.93
CA TYR A 48 -18.92 -13.62 -7.58
C TYR A 48 -18.69 -12.12 -7.44
N PHE A 49 -18.21 -11.48 -8.51
CA PHE A 49 -17.61 -10.14 -8.39
C PHE A 49 -18.30 -9.09 -9.23
N GLY A 50 -19.28 -9.44 -10.06
CA GLY A 50 -20.07 -8.51 -10.87
C GLY A 50 -19.34 -8.01 -12.11
N SER A 51 -18.14 -7.44 -11.96
CA SER A 51 -17.31 -6.94 -13.07
C SER A 51 -15.82 -7.26 -12.87
N LYS A 52 -15.04 -7.12 -13.96
CA LYS A 52 -13.57 -7.21 -13.90
C LYS A 52 -12.99 -6.19 -12.92
N GLU A 53 -13.47 -4.95 -12.99
CA GLU A 53 -12.97 -3.85 -12.18
C GLU A 53 -13.35 -4.01 -10.72
N GLN A 54 -14.56 -4.49 -10.42
CA GLN A 54 -14.97 -4.83 -9.06
C GLN A 54 -14.16 -6.01 -8.50
N LEU A 55 -13.85 -7.02 -9.32
CA LEU A 55 -12.96 -8.11 -8.95
C LEU A 55 -11.56 -7.62 -8.61
N VAL A 56 -10.97 -6.80 -9.47
CA VAL A 56 -9.64 -6.21 -9.27
C VAL A 56 -9.63 -5.33 -8.03
N ALA A 57 -10.60 -4.42 -7.91
CA ALA A 57 -10.69 -3.51 -6.78
C ALA A 57 -10.76 -4.29 -5.46
N GLN A 58 -11.57 -5.35 -5.39
CA GLN A 58 -11.67 -6.21 -4.21
C GLN A 58 -10.40 -7.05 -3.98
N ALA A 59 -9.70 -7.48 -5.02
CA ALA A 59 -8.48 -8.27 -4.90
C ALA A 59 -7.34 -7.42 -4.33
N LEU A 60 -7.24 -6.17 -4.80
CA LEU A 60 -6.33 -5.17 -4.26
C LEU A 60 -6.75 -4.72 -2.85
N ASP A 61 -8.06 -4.62 -2.60
CA ASP A 61 -8.60 -4.30 -1.27
C ASP A 61 -8.56 -5.47 -0.26
N ARG A 62 -7.98 -6.63 -0.61
CA ARG A 62 -7.81 -7.78 0.30
C ARG A 62 -6.36 -8.18 0.52
N ASP A 63 -5.43 -7.38 0.02
CA ASP A 63 -4.03 -7.70 -0.01
C ASP A 63 -3.38 -7.75 1.41
N GLU A 64 -2.75 -8.89 1.72
CA GLU A 64 -1.99 -9.23 2.94
C GLU A 64 -0.50 -8.78 2.92
N GLY A 65 -0.04 -8.27 1.78
CA GLY A 65 1.26 -7.67 1.51
C GLY A 65 1.15 -6.22 1.03
N ARG A 66 0.04 -5.53 1.30
CA ARG A 66 -0.08 -4.10 1.01
C ARG A 66 1.04 -3.35 1.70
N PRO A 67 1.48 -2.24 1.11
CA PRO A 67 2.35 -1.28 1.77
C PRO A 67 1.91 -1.02 3.24
N LEU A 68 0.60 -0.98 3.52
CA LEU A 68 0.11 -0.77 4.88
C LEU A 68 0.47 -1.90 5.85
N LEU A 69 0.40 -3.16 5.41
CA LEU A 69 0.73 -4.29 6.26
C LEU A 69 2.23 -4.39 6.52
N VAL A 70 3.04 -3.81 5.64
CA VAL A 70 4.47 -3.58 5.88
C VAL A 70 4.65 -2.61 7.05
N LEU A 71 3.99 -1.45 6.99
CA LEU A 71 3.99 -0.46 8.07
C LEU A 71 3.45 -1.06 9.39
N ARG A 72 2.34 -1.78 9.34
CA ARG A 72 1.73 -2.41 10.52
C ARG A 72 2.60 -3.50 11.11
N ARG A 73 3.25 -4.35 10.28
CA ARG A 73 4.22 -5.34 10.76
C ARG A 73 5.46 -4.67 11.36
N ALA A 74 5.94 -3.57 10.77
CA ALA A 74 7.05 -2.82 11.34
C ALA A 74 6.69 -2.31 12.75
N LEU A 75 5.48 -1.78 12.93
CA LEU A 75 4.94 -1.39 14.23
C LEU A 75 4.73 -2.56 15.20
N ASP A 76 4.21 -3.69 14.74
CA ASP A 76 4.00 -4.87 15.59
C ASP A 76 5.34 -5.44 16.10
N VAL A 77 6.42 -5.30 15.31
CA VAL A 77 7.77 -5.78 15.65
C VAL A 77 8.54 -4.77 16.50
N ALA A 78 8.53 -3.50 16.12
CA ALA A 78 9.30 -2.45 16.79
C ALA A 78 8.59 -1.85 18.01
N GLY A 79 7.27 -2.04 18.12
CA GLY A 79 6.42 -1.30 19.04
C GLY A 79 6.06 0.09 18.49
N ALA A 80 5.10 0.75 19.14
CA ALA A 80 4.80 2.14 18.83
C ALA A 80 6.00 3.03 19.21
N PRO A 81 6.39 4.00 18.37
CA PRO A 81 7.49 4.91 18.69
C PRO A 81 7.14 5.73 19.94
N THR A 82 8.14 5.95 20.80
CA THR A 82 7.98 6.68 22.07
C THR A 82 8.72 8.02 22.09
N ASP A 83 9.58 8.25 21.09
CA ASP A 83 10.30 9.49 20.86
C ASP A 83 10.51 9.72 19.34
N PRO A 84 10.97 10.91 18.92
CA PRO A 84 11.28 11.20 17.51
C PRO A 84 12.28 10.25 16.86
N ALA A 85 13.30 9.81 17.61
CA ALA A 85 14.30 8.87 17.10
C ALA A 85 13.69 7.49 16.78
N GLY A 86 12.76 7.01 17.60
CA GLY A 86 11.98 5.80 17.35
C GLY A 86 11.06 5.95 16.15
N MET A 87 10.45 7.12 15.96
CA MET A 87 9.65 7.41 14.76
C MET A 87 10.51 7.38 13.50
N ARG A 88 11.72 7.97 13.54
CA ARG A 88 12.70 7.89 12.46
C ARG A 88 13.08 6.45 12.14
N ALA A 89 13.48 5.67 13.14
CA ALA A 89 13.87 4.28 12.96
C ALA A 89 12.73 3.43 12.36
N MET A 90 11.49 3.68 12.77
CA MET A 90 10.32 3.03 12.17
C MET A 90 10.17 3.36 10.68
N LEU A 91 10.30 4.64 10.30
CA LEU A 91 10.19 5.08 8.92
C LEU A 91 11.34 4.54 8.04
N GLU A 92 12.56 4.48 8.57
CA GLU A 92 13.72 3.86 7.93
C GLU A 92 13.50 2.35 7.68
N GLU A 93 12.93 1.63 8.65
CA GLU A 93 12.59 0.22 8.49
C GLU A 93 11.50 0.01 7.43
N VAL A 94 10.50 0.89 7.38
CA VAL A 94 9.46 0.87 6.33
C VAL A 94 10.10 1.08 4.96
N TRP A 95 10.97 2.08 4.81
CA TRP A 95 11.70 2.34 3.57
C TRP A 95 12.52 1.13 3.14
N ARG A 96 13.33 0.58 4.05
CA ARG A 96 14.17 -0.61 3.82
C ARG A 96 13.34 -1.80 3.34
N GLN A 97 12.13 -1.95 3.87
CA GLN A 97 11.21 -2.99 3.44
C GLN A 97 10.68 -2.81 2.01
N PHE A 98 10.65 -1.60 1.44
CA PHE A 98 10.35 -1.43 0.01
C PHE A 98 11.59 -1.55 -0.87
N THR A 99 12.74 -1.10 -0.37
CA THR A 99 13.94 -0.94 -1.19
C THR A 99 14.88 -2.13 -1.14
N THR A 100 14.91 -2.96 -0.10
CA THR A 100 15.92 -4.02 0.03
C THR A 100 15.52 -5.34 -0.65
N PRO A 101 14.34 -5.92 -0.39
CA PRO A 101 13.96 -7.20 -1.01
C PRO A 101 13.58 -6.99 -2.48
N PRO A 102 14.22 -7.67 -3.45
CA PRO A 102 13.90 -7.54 -4.87
C PRO A 102 12.42 -7.78 -5.16
N GLU A 103 11.83 -8.79 -4.51
CA GLU A 103 10.43 -9.21 -4.72
C GLU A 103 9.43 -8.13 -4.29
N ARG A 104 9.85 -7.20 -3.44
CA ARG A 104 9.03 -6.06 -3.00
C ARG A 104 9.17 -4.85 -3.90
N ARG A 105 10.22 -4.78 -4.74
CA ARG A 105 10.27 -3.79 -5.81
C ARG A 105 9.31 -4.16 -6.94
N ASP A 106 9.13 -5.46 -7.19
CA ASP A 106 8.25 -5.98 -8.24
C ASP A 106 6.76 -5.63 -8.02
N ILE A 107 6.34 -5.36 -6.79
CA ILE A 107 4.95 -4.93 -6.48
C ILE A 107 4.71 -3.43 -6.67
N LEU A 108 5.77 -2.61 -6.74
CA LEU A 108 5.61 -1.17 -6.85
C LEU A 108 5.02 -0.73 -8.19
N PRO A 109 5.41 -1.28 -9.35
CA PRO A 109 4.78 -0.96 -10.64
C PRO A 109 3.26 -1.12 -10.61
N VAL A 110 2.75 -2.26 -10.12
CA VAL A 110 1.30 -2.48 -10.03
C VAL A 110 0.62 -1.51 -9.07
N THR A 111 1.31 -1.09 -8.00
CA THR A 111 0.81 -0.06 -7.08
C THR A 111 0.62 1.27 -7.81
N PHE A 112 1.59 1.70 -8.62
CA PHE A 112 1.48 2.92 -9.43
C PHE A 112 0.47 2.80 -10.57
N GLU A 113 0.30 1.61 -11.16
CA GLU A 113 -0.78 1.36 -12.11
C GLU A 113 -2.16 1.53 -11.47
N VAL A 114 -2.35 1.06 -10.24
CA VAL A 114 -3.59 1.27 -9.47
C VAL A 114 -3.81 2.74 -9.16
N MET A 115 -2.77 3.47 -8.75
CA MET A 115 -2.84 4.93 -8.53
C MET A 115 -3.33 5.64 -9.79
N THR A 116 -2.69 5.36 -10.92
CA THR A 116 -3.07 5.95 -12.22
C THR A 116 -4.50 5.54 -12.60
N ALA A 117 -4.84 4.26 -12.48
CA ALA A 117 -6.19 3.76 -12.78
C ALA A 117 -7.26 4.41 -11.90
N SER A 118 -6.95 4.74 -10.64
CA SER A 118 -7.84 5.46 -9.72
C SER A 118 -8.11 6.90 -10.13
N VAL A 119 -7.15 7.57 -10.76
CA VAL A 119 -7.34 8.91 -11.32
C VAL A 119 -8.17 8.84 -12.61
N LEU A 120 -7.90 7.85 -13.47
CA LEU A 120 -8.60 7.69 -14.74
C LEU A 120 -10.02 7.11 -14.58
N ASN A 121 -10.27 6.34 -13.52
CA ASN A 121 -11.55 5.68 -13.23
C ASN A 121 -11.92 5.82 -11.73
N PRO A 122 -12.24 7.03 -11.27
CA PRO A 122 -12.40 7.34 -9.84
C PRO A 122 -13.52 6.56 -9.16
N ASP A 123 -14.62 6.26 -9.85
CA ASP A 123 -15.72 5.47 -9.29
C ASP A 123 -15.33 4.02 -9.04
N ARG A 124 -14.37 3.49 -9.82
CA ARG A 124 -14.00 2.07 -9.81
C ARG A 124 -12.82 1.78 -8.88
N TYR A 125 -11.74 2.54 -9.01
CA TYR A 125 -10.50 2.32 -8.25
C TYR A 125 -10.22 3.41 -7.22
N GLY A 126 -10.96 4.52 -7.23
CA GLY A 126 -10.84 5.57 -6.21
C GLY A 126 -11.08 5.08 -4.78
N PRO A 127 -12.08 4.21 -4.50
CA PRO A 127 -12.25 3.64 -3.16
C PRO A 127 -11.02 2.87 -2.65
N VAL A 128 -10.36 2.10 -3.52
CA VAL A 128 -9.15 1.34 -3.18
C VAL A 128 -8.02 2.28 -2.78
N MET A 129 -7.79 3.32 -3.58
CA MET A 129 -6.73 4.29 -3.30
C MET A 129 -7.02 5.11 -2.04
N ARG A 130 -8.27 5.54 -1.84
CA ARG A 130 -8.68 6.23 -0.62
C ARG A 130 -8.51 5.37 0.63
N SER A 131 -8.85 4.08 0.56
CA SER A 131 -8.65 3.15 1.68
C SER A 131 -7.17 3.06 2.03
N LEU A 132 -6.32 2.80 1.03
CA LEU A 132 -4.87 2.69 1.22
C LEU A 132 -4.28 3.95 1.87
N LEU A 133 -4.58 5.14 1.34
CA LEU A 133 -4.07 6.40 1.89
C LEU A 133 -4.61 6.69 3.29
N THR A 134 -5.88 6.37 3.55
CA THR A 134 -6.50 6.61 4.87
C THR A 134 -5.91 5.71 5.93
N GLU A 135 -5.69 4.43 5.61
CA GLU A 135 -5.11 3.49 6.55
C GLU A 135 -3.66 3.85 6.91
N TRP A 136 -2.85 4.25 5.92
CA TRP A 136 -1.46 4.69 6.15
C TRP A 136 -1.39 5.94 7.02
N ARG A 137 -2.20 6.94 6.67
CA ARG A 137 -2.29 8.18 7.45
C ARG A 137 -2.75 7.89 8.86
N HIS A 138 -3.79 7.06 9.05
CA HIS A 138 -4.29 6.72 10.38
C HIS A 138 -3.20 6.12 11.28
N VAL A 139 -2.38 5.23 10.74
CA VAL A 139 -1.28 4.63 11.49
C VAL A 139 -0.24 5.68 11.92
N LEU A 140 0.17 6.56 11.02
CA LEU A 140 1.14 7.62 11.34
C LEU A 140 0.54 8.69 12.27
N VAL A 141 -0.74 9.03 12.13
CA VAL A 141 -1.45 9.90 13.07
C VAL A 141 -1.42 9.30 14.47
N CYS A 142 -1.73 8.01 14.62
CA CYS A 142 -1.65 7.31 15.91
C CYS A 142 -0.22 7.32 16.49
N ALA A 143 0.81 7.19 15.64
CA ALA A 143 2.20 7.27 16.07
C ALA A 143 2.56 8.68 16.57
N PHE A 144 2.25 9.72 15.78
CA PHE A 144 2.53 11.12 16.13
C PHE A 144 1.75 11.60 17.36
N THR A 145 0.47 11.26 17.45
CA THR A 145 -0.34 11.58 18.64
C THR A 145 0.19 10.87 19.88
N GLY A 146 0.72 9.64 19.73
CA GLY A 146 1.44 8.93 20.79
C GLY A 146 2.71 9.64 21.28
N LEU A 147 3.34 10.46 20.43
CA LEU A 147 4.46 11.34 20.80
C LEU A 147 4.02 12.67 21.43
N GLY A 148 2.71 12.90 21.61
CA GLY A 148 2.17 14.14 22.17
C GLY A 148 1.92 15.24 21.14
N MET A 149 1.93 14.92 19.84
CA MET A 149 1.62 15.88 18.78
C MET A 149 0.11 16.18 18.74
N PRO A 150 -0.33 17.45 18.60
CA PRO A 150 -1.74 17.80 18.39
C PRO A 150 -2.32 17.14 17.13
N ASP A 151 -3.60 16.77 17.18
CA ASP A 151 -4.28 15.98 16.12
C ASP A 151 -4.18 16.61 14.72
N ASP A 152 -4.36 17.92 14.61
CA ASP A 152 -4.29 18.66 13.35
C ASP A 152 -2.89 18.65 12.74
N ARG A 153 -1.88 18.79 13.59
CA ARG A 153 -0.47 18.69 13.20
C ARG A 153 -0.09 17.25 12.85
N ALA A 154 -0.55 16.27 13.62
CA ALA A 154 -0.31 14.85 13.37
C ALA A 154 -0.88 14.41 12.02
N ASP A 155 -2.08 14.88 11.66
CA ASP A 155 -2.69 14.62 10.35
C ASP A 155 -1.86 15.22 9.20
N ALA A 156 -1.41 16.46 9.36
CA ALA A 156 -0.58 17.14 8.36
C ALA A 156 0.79 16.45 8.17
N GLU A 157 1.48 16.10 9.25
CA GLU A 157 2.77 15.38 9.21
C GLU A 157 2.61 13.97 8.62
N ALA A 158 1.53 13.27 8.99
CA ALA A 158 1.21 11.96 8.41
C ALA A 158 0.95 12.05 6.90
N ALA A 159 0.16 13.03 6.45
CA ALA A 159 -0.10 13.25 5.03
C ALA A 159 1.20 13.57 4.27
N LEU A 160 2.02 14.47 4.81
CA LEU A 160 3.31 14.83 4.23
C LEU A 160 4.22 13.61 4.04
N LEU A 161 4.33 12.75 5.06
CA LEU A 161 5.15 11.54 5.00
C LEU A 161 4.61 10.52 3.99
N VAL A 162 3.31 10.25 3.97
CA VAL A 162 2.71 9.28 3.04
C VAL A 162 2.90 9.73 1.60
N ASP A 163 2.58 11.00 1.32
CA ASP A 163 2.65 11.54 -0.03
C ASP A 163 4.10 11.63 -0.52
N SER A 164 5.03 12.01 0.35
CA SER A 164 6.46 12.06 0.03
C SER A 164 7.02 10.65 -0.21
N LEU A 165 6.67 9.67 0.63
CA LEU A 165 7.12 8.29 0.48
C LEU A 165 6.68 7.71 -0.86
N LEU A 166 5.40 7.86 -1.22
CA LEU A 166 4.88 7.40 -2.51
C LEU A 166 5.59 8.09 -3.68
N GLY A 167 5.85 9.40 -3.59
CA GLY A 167 6.61 10.12 -4.61
C GLY A 167 8.06 9.62 -4.75
N LEU A 168 8.74 9.34 -3.65
CA LEU A 168 10.13 8.88 -3.62
C LEU A 168 10.30 7.45 -4.14
N LEU A 169 9.28 6.61 -4.00
CA LEU A 169 9.27 5.26 -4.57
C LEU A 169 9.08 5.25 -6.09
N HIS A 170 8.57 6.32 -6.69
CA HIS A 170 8.28 6.38 -8.13
C HIS A 170 9.53 6.53 -8.99
N ALA A 171 10.37 7.54 -8.70
CA ALA A 171 11.55 7.85 -9.51
C ALA A 171 12.51 6.66 -9.76
N PRO A 172 12.91 5.86 -8.75
CA PRO A 172 13.82 4.74 -8.95
C PRO A 172 13.25 3.59 -9.77
N LEU A 173 11.93 3.53 -9.99
CA LEU A 173 11.33 2.58 -10.93
C LEU A 173 11.62 2.95 -12.39
N ALA A 174 11.81 4.24 -12.67
CA ALA A 174 12.06 4.73 -14.02
C ALA A 174 13.55 4.68 -14.39
N ASP A 175 14.45 4.99 -13.45
CA ASP A 175 15.89 5.11 -13.73
C ASP A 175 16.78 4.10 -12.98
N GLY A 176 16.21 3.30 -12.08
CA GLY A 176 16.92 2.28 -11.31
C GLY A 176 17.74 2.80 -10.13
N ASP A 177 17.74 4.11 -9.86
CA ASP A 177 18.62 4.76 -8.89
C ASP A 177 18.03 4.74 -7.45
N TRP A 178 17.99 3.53 -6.88
CA TRP A 178 17.50 3.29 -5.51
C TRP A 178 18.37 3.92 -4.43
N ASP A 179 19.66 4.11 -4.69
CA ASP A 179 20.60 4.74 -3.76
C ASP A 179 20.26 6.22 -3.62
N ARG A 180 20.06 6.93 -4.74
CA ARG A 180 19.62 8.33 -4.72
C ARG A 180 18.24 8.50 -4.07
N ALA A 181 17.32 7.58 -4.33
CA ALA A 181 16.01 7.59 -3.68
C ALA A 181 16.15 7.45 -2.14
N THR A 182 17.04 6.56 -1.68
CA THR A 182 17.33 6.36 -0.26
C THR A 182 17.95 7.59 0.38
N THR A 183 18.97 8.20 -0.25
CA THR A 183 19.56 9.46 0.24
C THR A 183 18.53 10.59 0.31
N THR A 184 17.59 10.66 -0.65
CA THR A 184 16.53 11.67 -0.64
C THR A 184 15.54 11.43 0.50
N PHE A 185 15.20 10.17 0.77
CA PHE A 185 14.37 9.79 1.91
C PHE A 185 15.04 10.15 3.25
N GLU A 186 16.32 9.83 3.43
CA GLU A 186 17.08 10.22 4.64
C GLU A 186 17.11 11.75 4.82
N THR A 187 17.33 12.50 3.72
CA THR A 187 17.30 13.97 3.72
C THR A 187 15.92 14.51 4.12
N LEU A 188 14.83 13.84 3.74
CA LEU A 188 13.49 14.19 4.17
C LEU A 188 13.35 14.00 5.69
N LEU A 189 13.77 12.86 6.23
CA LEU A 189 13.70 12.60 7.67
C LEU A 189 14.55 13.59 8.47
N ASP A 190 15.75 13.93 8.01
CA ASP A 190 16.61 14.94 8.66
C ASP A 190 15.93 16.32 8.79
N ARG A 191 15.03 16.65 7.85
CA ARG A 191 14.28 17.91 7.88
C ARG A 191 13.05 17.86 8.79
N LEU A 192 12.43 16.69 8.91
CA LEU A 192 11.17 16.52 9.62
C LEU A 192 11.36 16.14 11.09
N GLU A 193 12.39 15.34 11.41
CA GLU A 193 12.64 14.85 12.77
C GLU A 193 12.71 15.95 13.84
N PRO A 194 13.36 17.11 13.62
CA PRO A 194 13.35 18.21 14.59
C PRO A 194 11.95 18.76 14.89
N GLY A 195 10.99 18.53 14.00
CA GLY A 195 9.60 18.92 14.17
C GLY A 195 8.78 17.94 15.01
N TRP A 196 9.19 16.70 15.22
CA TRP A 196 8.33 15.69 15.85
C TRP A 196 8.25 15.77 17.38
N HIS A 197 8.81 16.82 17.97
CA HIS A 197 8.63 17.12 19.38
C HIS A 197 7.23 17.72 19.64
N PRO A 198 6.66 17.46 20.85
CA PRO A 198 5.53 18.23 21.34
C PRO A 198 5.81 19.74 21.23
N LEU A 199 4.80 20.53 20.90
CA LEU A 199 4.94 21.99 21.02
C LEU A 199 5.03 22.32 22.52
N ASP A 200 6.07 23.06 22.90
CA ASP A 200 6.19 23.68 24.23
C ASP A 200 5.05 24.67 24.51
#